data_AF-A0A1E7LVN0-F1
#
_entry.id   AF-A0A1E7LVN0-F1
#
_cell.length_a   1.000
_cell.length_b   1.000
_cell.length_c   1.000
_cell.angle_alpha   90.00
_cell.angle_beta   90.00
_cell.angle_gamma   90.00
#
_symmetry.space_group_name_H-M   'P 1'
#
loop_
_entity.id
_entity.type
_entity.pdbx_description
1 polymer ?
#
loop_
_entity_poly.entity_id
_entity_poly.type
_entity_poly.pdbx_seq_one_letter_code
_entity_poly.pdbx_strand_id
1 'polypeptide(L)'
;MVNDLKSALAELEAHRPGSLLGLRETQWLDAKKAPYRLADDPKAVEELTKDVAAFANGGGGVIVVGIATRLEHDEEVLDHVVGVDPAAVSVDQIRKLIRQRVSPAPRGVRVGWSGADGERVLFIEIPAQTDHALFAVPAAVGKPGAPRPDTVAVPMRDGDSTYWLPRAEIVQLLSAGVRASGMPTAQALADLVRQAVSEAEPDSGPRVGQGLPDREREMRAAYEELADAGLGTPAGEAWVQGAAALQDVRHEIDGEPGWVLCLVPGLPAVVVAEPVWQAIVEAGRRAPGGQDPLAAVGFPRPRAGTDAPWVIPADARRVDLDGGSWGPGHVTCSGRGVWRWQPAPRFSLDQGRAAEIGTGGQKPALRLRALVNLPWAEASTLEISKSRRTQLKQQLPHSAVAGAVTILSRRRGAELRAAHWERGPFGNSGRSAGYTCTIAGPDGTPAVTASVMLALPTTMESTVVACADVLIENPDAWAAALGPGWDTQLGLDELQAVLLAAWETAAELLPDVVGDPASLTWAAPPTTELRITSERPADNGVLPALDTLVGLGPLGPNDNGPRPKLAVTITAAPAMERAERQHLLREALVHMAHAFGYVDAETDVL
;
A
#
# COMPACT_ATOMS: atom_id res chain seq x y z
N MET A 1 -19.20 -11.71 50.82
CA MET A 1 -17.77 -11.46 51.06
C MET A 1 -17.06 -12.15 49.91
N VAL A 2 -16.27 -11.41 49.13
CA VAL A 2 -15.59 -11.95 47.94
C VAL A 2 -14.38 -12.72 48.43
N ASN A 3 -14.38 -14.05 48.28
CA ASN A 3 -13.31 -14.90 48.84
C ASN A 3 -12.76 -15.90 47.81
N ASP A 4 -13.30 -15.92 46.59
CA ASP A 4 -12.92 -16.84 45.52
C ASP A 4 -13.10 -16.20 44.13
N LEU A 5 -12.52 -16.82 43.11
CA LEU A 5 -12.58 -16.35 41.72
C LEU A 5 -14.03 -16.15 41.24
N LYS A 6 -14.93 -17.06 41.60
CA LYS A 6 -16.33 -17.01 41.15
C LYS A 6 -17.06 -15.80 41.71
N SER A 7 -16.90 -15.52 43.01
CA SER A 7 -17.50 -14.34 43.64
C SER A 7 -16.87 -13.05 43.13
N ALA A 8 -15.56 -13.03 42.86
CA ALA A 8 -14.88 -11.88 42.26
C ALA A 8 -15.40 -11.55 40.85
N LEU A 9 -15.53 -12.57 39.99
CA LEU A 9 -16.09 -12.41 38.65
C LEU A 9 -17.55 -11.95 38.69
N ALA A 10 -18.37 -12.51 39.59
CA ALA A 10 -19.76 -12.09 39.74
C ALA A 10 -19.89 -10.61 40.14
N GLU A 11 -19.00 -10.10 41.00
CA GLU A 11 -18.97 -8.67 41.35
C GLU A 11 -18.51 -7.78 40.18
N LEU A 12 -17.52 -8.26 39.40
CA LEU A 12 -17.07 -7.56 38.20
C LEU A 12 -18.19 -7.50 37.14
N GLU A 13 -18.89 -8.59 36.91
CA GLU A 13 -20.05 -8.66 35.99
C GLU A 13 -21.23 -7.81 36.48
N ALA A 14 -21.40 -7.67 37.80
CA ALA A 14 -22.39 -6.78 38.40
C ALA A 14 -21.97 -5.29 38.40
N HIS A 15 -20.87 -4.93 37.73
CA HIS A 15 -20.29 -3.58 37.67
C HIS A 15 -19.88 -3.01 39.04
N ARG A 16 -19.44 -3.85 39.99
CA ARG A 16 -19.02 -3.44 41.36
C ARG A 16 -17.54 -3.76 41.63
N PRO A 17 -16.59 -3.12 40.92
CA PRO A 17 -15.17 -3.43 41.11
C PRO A 17 -14.64 -3.04 42.49
N GLY A 18 -15.29 -2.08 43.17
CA GLY A 18 -14.96 -1.70 44.55
C GLY A 18 -15.12 -2.84 45.57
N SER A 19 -15.90 -3.88 45.24
CA SER A 19 -16.05 -5.07 46.11
C SER A 19 -14.80 -5.95 46.16
N LEU A 20 -13.81 -5.70 45.29
CA LEU A 20 -12.50 -6.37 45.29
C LEU A 20 -11.46 -5.67 46.19
N LEU A 21 -11.75 -4.45 46.68
CA LEU A 21 -10.80 -3.73 47.53
C LEU A 21 -10.62 -4.43 48.87
N GLY A 22 -9.38 -4.44 49.36
CA GLY A 22 -8.96 -5.18 50.55
C GLY A 22 -8.64 -6.65 50.29
N LEU A 23 -8.87 -7.18 49.09
CA LEU A 23 -8.38 -8.50 48.71
C LEU A 23 -6.88 -8.47 48.49
N ARG A 24 -6.22 -9.57 48.86
CA ARG A 24 -4.83 -9.83 48.52
C ARG A 24 -4.74 -10.36 47.10
N GLU A 25 -3.65 -10.05 46.40
CA GLU A 25 -3.29 -10.81 45.21
C GLU A 25 -3.06 -12.27 45.59
N THR A 26 -3.46 -13.17 44.69
CA THR A 26 -3.41 -14.61 44.94
C THR A 26 -3.09 -15.37 43.65
N GLN A 27 -3.10 -16.69 43.74
CA GLN A 27 -2.98 -17.57 42.58
C GLN A 27 -4.03 -17.32 41.49
N TRP A 28 -5.21 -16.78 41.85
CA TRP A 28 -6.31 -16.55 40.92
C TRP A 28 -6.63 -15.05 40.69
N LEU A 29 -5.97 -14.12 41.39
CA LEU A 29 -6.23 -12.67 41.28
C LEU A 29 -4.92 -11.88 41.14
N ASP A 30 -4.86 -11.00 40.14
CA ASP A 30 -3.76 -10.07 39.90
C ASP A 30 -4.33 -8.68 39.55
N ALA A 31 -3.77 -7.62 40.11
CA ALA A 31 -4.20 -6.25 39.89
C ALA A 31 -3.10 -5.43 39.21
N LYS A 32 -3.45 -4.76 38.11
CA LYS A 32 -2.57 -3.82 37.42
C LYS A 32 -3.08 -2.40 37.60
N LYS A 33 -2.22 -1.51 38.08
CA LYS A 33 -2.57 -0.09 38.28
C LYS A 33 -2.96 0.63 36.97
N ALA A 34 -2.29 0.30 35.86
CA ALA A 34 -2.46 0.97 34.58
C ALA A 34 -2.58 -0.03 33.42
N PRO A 35 -3.21 0.36 32.29
CA PRO A 35 -3.30 -0.49 31.12
C PRO A 35 -1.93 -0.83 30.50
N TYR A 36 -1.86 -2.01 29.89
CA TYR A 36 -0.74 -2.41 29.05
C TYR A 36 -0.63 -1.47 27.84
N ARG A 37 0.56 -0.90 27.61
CA ARG A 37 0.82 0.03 26.49
C ARG A 37 1.17 -0.70 25.20
N LEU A 38 0.18 -1.39 24.63
CA LEU A 38 0.39 -2.40 23.57
C LEU A 38 0.79 -1.82 22.20
N ALA A 39 0.51 -0.55 21.92
CA ALA A 39 0.85 0.09 20.64
C ALA A 39 2.35 0.44 20.50
N ASP A 40 2.96 0.88 21.61
CA ASP A 40 4.27 1.54 21.59
C ASP A 40 5.34 0.85 22.45
N ASP A 41 4.96 -0.14 23.26
CA ASP A 41 5.87 -0.84 24.17
C ASP A 41 5.87 -2.37 23.98
N PRO A 42 6.88 -2.93 23.29
CA PRO A 42 7.04 -4.38 23.16
C PRO A 42 7.12 -5.12 24.49
N LYS A 43 7.64 -4.47 25.55
CA LYS A 43 7.72 -5.07 26.88
C LYS A 43 6.33 -5.23 27.51
N ALA A 44 5.39 -4.33 27.22
CA ALA A 44 4.01 -4.45 27.68
C ALA A 44 3.28 -5.64 27.01
N VAL A 45 3.65 -5.97 25.76
CA VAL A 45 3.15 -7.18 25.07
C VAL A 45 3.72 -8.44 25.74
N GLU A 46 5.01 -8.46 26.05
CA GLU A 46 5.65 -9.56 26.79
C GLU A 46 5.02 -9.75 28.17
N GLU A 47 4.74 -8.66 28.89
CA GLU A 47 4.13 -8.71 30.22
C GLU A 47 2.70 -9.28 30.18
N LEU A 48 1.85 -8.77 29.29
CA LEU A 48 0.49 -9.29 29.10
C LEU A 48 0.48 -10.79 28.79
N THR A 49 1.31 -11.21 27.84
CA THR A 49 1.32 -12.59 27.36
C THR A 49 1.92 -13.54 28.38
N LYS A 50 2.93 -13.09 29.14
CA LYS A 50 3.48 -13.81 30.29
C LYS A 50 2.42 -14.01 31.38
N ASP A 51 1.71 -12.95 31.78
CA ASP A 51 0.73 -13.01 32.86
C ASP A 51 -0.42 -13.96 32.49
N VAL A 52 -0.95 -13.85 31.26
CA VAL A 52 -2.02 -14.73 30.75
C VAL A 52 -1.58 -16.20 30.68
N ALA A 53 -0.38 -16.47 30.18
CA ALA A 53 0.15 -17.83 30.13
C ALA A 53 0.40 -18.40 31.53
N ALA A 54 0.85 -17.58 32.49
CA ALA A 54 1.03 -17.98 33.88
C ALA A 54 -0.30 -18.40 34.52
N PHE A 55 -1.38 -17.63 34.32
CA PHE A 55 -2.71 -17.99 34.78
C PHE A 55 -3.25 -19.26 34.11
N ALA A 56 -3.02 -19.43 32.80
CA ALA A 56 -3.41 -20.64 32.09
C ALA A 56 -2.72 -21.89 32.65
N ASN A 57 -1.42 -21.80 32.97
CA ASN A 57 -0.66 -22.87 33.63
C ASN A 57 -0.99 -23.03 35.14
N GLY A 58 -1.56 -21.99 35.76
CA GLY A 58 -1.81 -21.90 37.20
C GLY A 58 -3.22 -22.32 37.65
N GLY A 59 -4.06 -22.82 36.74
CA GLY A 59 -5.44 -23.23 37.04
C GLY A 59 -6.51 -22.17 36.78
N GLY A 60 -6.16 -21.09 36.08
CA GLY A 60 -7.05 -19.97 35.75
C GLY A 60 -7.05 -18.85 36.79
N GLY A 61 -7.71 -17.74 36.46
CA GLY A 61 -7.79 -16.56 37.31
C GLY A 61 -8.35 -15.33 36.59
N VAL A 62 -8.20 -14.18 37.23
CA VAL A 62 -8.61 -12.88 36.68
C VAL A 62 -7.51 -11.84 36.91
N ILE A 63 -7.20 -11.10 35.85
CA ILE A 63 -6.36 -9.90 35.90
C ILE A 63 -7.29 -8.70 35.88
N VAL A 64 -7.18 -7.80 36.85
CA VAL A 64 -7.99 -6.58 36.95
C VAL A 64 -7.10 -5.36 36.76
N VAL A 65 -7.36 -4.60 35.70
CA VAL A 65 -6.58 -3.42 35.31
C VAL A 65 -7.36 -2.16 35.69
N GLY A 66 -6.70 -1.24 36.39
CA GLY A 66 -7.29 -0.02 36.93
C GLY A 66 -7.46 -0.02 38.44
N ILE A 67 -6.83 -0.95 39.16
CA ILE A 67 -6.80 -0.99 40.62
C ILE A 67 -5.35 -0.87 41.09
N ALA A 68 -5.09 0.07 42.00
CA ALA A 68 -3.79 0.20 42.65
C ALA A 68 -3.69 -0.74 43.86
N THR A 69 -2.51 -1.30 44.06
CA THR A 69 -2.18 -2.12 45.23
C THR A 69 -1.37 -1.33 46.25
N ARG A 70 -1.44 -1.76 47.51
CA ARG A 70 -0.55 -1.34 48.60
C ARG A 70 0.10 -2.58 49.21
N LEU A 71 1.35 -2.44 49.63
CA LEU A 71 2.06 -3.52 50.31
C LEU A 71 1.65 -3.60 51.78
N GLU A 72 1.20 -4.77 52.23
CA GLU A 72 0.86 -5.05 53.62
C GLU A 72 1.43 -6.41 54.03
N HIS A 73 2.37 -6.42 54.98
CA HIS A 73 3.06 -7.65 55.43
C HIS A 73 3.67 -8.47 54.27
N ASP A 74 4.35 -7.78 53.35
CA ASP A 74 4.98 -8.34 52.14
C ASP A 74 4.01 -8.93 51.10
N GLU A 75 2.71 -8.65 51.21
CA GLU A 75 1.69 -9.06 50.23
C GLU A 75 1.04 -7.82 49.60
N GLU A 76 0.73 -7.89 48.30
CA GLU A 76 -0.01 -6.83 47.60
C GLU A 76 -1.51 -6.93 47.90
N VAL A 77 -2.08 -5.84 48.44
CA VAL A 77 -3.51 -5.72 48.75
C VAL A 77 -4.12 -4.66 47.85
N LEU A 78 -5.24 -4.97 47.20
CA LEU A 78 -6.00 -4.04 46.37
C LEU A 78 -6.49 -2.86 47.25
N ASP A 79 -6.07 -1.65 46.93
CA ASP A 79 -6.26 -0.46 47.79
C ASP A 79 -7.40 0.43 47.31
N HIS A 80 -7.27 0.99 46.10
CA HIS A 80 -8.27 1.88 45.52
C HIS A 80 -8.35 1.74 43.99
N VAL A 81 -9.51 2.08 43.43
CA VAL A 81 -9.75 2.11 41.99
C VAL A 81 -9.15 3.39 41.41
N VAL A 82 -8.30 3.23 40.39
CA VAL A 82 -7.68 4.33 39.62
C VAL A 82 -8.53 4.71 38.42
N GLY A 83 -9.24 3.74 37.86
CA GLY A 83 -10.02 3.92 36.64
C GLY A 83 -9.17 3.82 35.38
N VAL A 84 -9.78 3.31 34.31
CA VAL A 84 -9.18 3.14 32.99
C VAL A 84 -10.12 3.77 31.97
N ASP A 85 -9.56 4.60 31.09
CA ASP A 85 -10.26 5.12 29.93
C ASP A 85 -10.42 4.00 28.87
N PRO A 86 -11.65 3.61 28.51
CA PRO A 86 -11.86 2.61 27.46
C PRO A 86 -11.32 2.99 26.10
N ALA A 87 -11.20 4.30 25.78
CA ALA A 87 -10.62 4.75 24.53
C ALA A 87 -9.10 4.47 24.45
N ALA A 88 -8.44 4.30 25.60
CA ALA A 88 -7.00 4.01 25.68
C ALA A 88 -6.69 2.50 25.58
N VAL A 89 -7.71 1.62 25.49
CA VAL A 89 -7.54 0.17 25.50
C VAL A 89 -8.29 -0.47 24.33
N SER A 90 -7.56 -1.14 23.45
CA SER A 90 -8.16 -2.00 22.42
C SER A 90 -8.31 -3.43 22.94
N VAL A 91 -9.56 -3.83 23.24
CA VAL A 91 -9.90 -5.20 23.66
C VAL A 91 -9.54 -6.22 22.57
N ASP A 92 -9.75 -5.87 21.30
CA ASP A 92 -9.42 -6.75 20.18
C ASP A 92 -7.92 -6.93 20.01
N GLN A 93 -7.13 -5.89 20.26
CA GLN A 93 -5.66 -5.98 20.28
C GLN A 93 -5.18 -6.94 21.38
N ILE A 94 -5.75 -6.87 22.59
CA ILE A 94 -5.45 -7.80 23.69
C ILE A 94 -5.73 -9.24 23.26
N ARG A 95 -6.93 -9.52 22.74
CA ARG A 95 -7.33 -10.87 22.29
C ARG A 95 -6.42 -11.40 21.18
N LYS A 96 -6.12 -10.55 20.19
CA LYS A 96 -5.24 -10.90 19.06
C LYS A 96 -3.83 -11.23 19.53
N LEU A 97 -3.26 -10.42 20.43
CA LEU A 97 -1.92 -10.65 20.96
C LEU A 97 -1.82 -11.93 21.78
N ILE A 98 -2.82 -12.24 22.62
CA ILE A 98 -2.86 -13.50 23.37
C ILE A 98 -2.85 -14.70 22.40
N ARG A 99 -3.72 -14.70 21.38
CA ARG A 99 -3.79 -15.79 20.39
C ARG A 99 -2.51 -15.94 19.57
N GLN A 100 -1.82 -14.83 19.28
CA GLN A 100 -0.60 -14.84 18.47
C GLN A 100 0.65 -15.24 19.25
N ARG A 101 0.68 -15.02 20.57
CA ARG A 101 1.91 -15.09 21.36
C ARG A 101 1.91 -16.16 22.44
N VAL A 102 0.76 -16.65 22.86
CA VAL A 102 0.66 -17.79 23.78
C VAL A 102 0.38 -19.05 22.97
N SER A 103 1.19 -20.09 23.17
CA SER A 103 1.11 -21.36 22.45
C SER A 103 1.03 -22.54 23.42
N PRO A 104 -0.03 -23.37 23.36
CA PRO A 104 -1.25 -23.16 22.57
C PRO A 104 -2.02 -21.91 23.05
N ALA A 105 -2.96 -21.39 22.26
CA ALA A 105 -3.76 -20.25 22.68
C ALA A 105 -4.74 -20.69 23.80
N PRO A 106 -4.78 -20.00 24.97
CA PRO A 106 -5.73 -20.33 26.04
C PRO A 106 -7.18 -20.18 25.56
N ARG A 107 -8.02 -21.18 25.85
CA ARG A 107 -9.43 -21.20 25.45
C ARG A 107 -10.27 -20.40 26.44
N GLY A 108 -11.36 -19.79 25.95
CA GLY A 108 -12.37 -19.13 26.78
C GLY A 108 -11.94 -17.83 27.47
N VAL A 109 -10.80 -17.24 27.10
CA VAL A 109 -10.35 -15.96 27.67
C VAL A 109 -11.37 -14.85 27.38
N ARG A 110 -11.90 -14.25 28.43
CA ARG A 110 -12.88 -13.16 28.35
C ARG A 110 -12.22 -11.85 28.77
N VAL A 111 -12.54 -10.78 28.04
CA VAL A 111 -12.08 -9.43 28.34
C VAL A 111 -13.32 -8.55 28.43
N GLY A 112 -13.52 -7.90 29.58
CA GLY A 112 -14.72 -7.13 29.88
C GLY A 112 -14.43 -5.90 30.72
N TRP A 113 -15.49 -5.09 30.94
CA TRP A 113 -15.43 -3.84 31.70
C TRP A 113 -16.35 -3.91 32.92
N SER A 114 -15.93 -3.30 34.02
CA SER A 114 -16.70 -3.19 35.26
C SER A 114 -16.60 -1.77 35.84
N GLY A 115 -17.63 -1.29 36.53
CA GLY A 115 -17.65 0.04 37.17
C GLY A 115 -18.32 1.14 36.34
N ALA A 116 -18.52 2.30 36.98
CA ALA A 116 -19.13 3.50 36.40
C ALA A 116 -18.07 4.48 35.85
N ASP A 117 -18.50 5.53 35.15
CA ASP A 117 -17.61 6.56 34.59
C ASP A 117 -16.65 7.16 35.64
N GLY A 118 -15.36 7.14 35.34
CA GLY A 118 -14.29 7.57 36.25
C GLY A 118 -13.74 6.48 37.18
N GLU A 119 -14.44 5.36 37.35
CA GLU A 119 -14.04 4.21 38.16
C GLU A 119 -14.06 2.88 37.37
N ARG A 120 -14.05 2.97 36.03
CA ARG A 120 -14.09 1.79 35.15
C ARG A 120 -12.80 1.00 35.25
N VAL A 121 -12.90 -0.31 35.40
CA VAL A 121 -11.76 -1.24 35.34
C VAL A 121 -11.97 -2.21 34.18
N LEU A 122 -10.87 -2.65 33.59
CA LEU A 122 -10.84 -3.75 32.63
C LEU A 122 -10.54 -5.03 33.39
N PHE A 123 -11.25 -6.12 33.11
CA PHE A 123 -10.87 -7.43 33.61
C PHE A 123 -10.59 -8.40 32.46
N ILE A 124 -9.59 -9.26 32.66
CA ILE A 124 -9.24 -10.36 31.78
C ILE A 124 -9.43 -11.64 32.59
N GLU A 125 -10.47 -12.39 32.27
CA GLU A 125 -10.77 -13.69 32.86
C GLU A 125 -10.08 -14.78 32.03
N ILE A 126 -9.24 -15.57 32.68
CA ILE A 126 -8.56 -16.73 32.11
C ILE A 126 -9.19 -17.96 32.79
N PRO A 127 -10.06 -18.73 32.13
CA PRO A 127 -10.64 -19.91 32.75
C PRO A 127 -9.59 -21.01 32.95
N ALA A 128 -9.86 -21.92 33.88
CA ALA A 128 -9.06 -23.12 34.06
C ALA A 128 -9.01 -23.91 32.73
N GLN A 129 -7.80 -24.24 32.28
CA GLN A 129 -7.60 -24.97 31.04
C GLN A 129 -7.71 -26.47 31.34
N THR A 130 -8.59 -27.17 30.62
CA THR A 130 -8.87 -28.61 30.82
C THR A 130 -7.84 -29.51 30.15
N ASP A 131 -7.08 -28.95 29.21
CA ASP A 131 -6.04 -29.66 28.48
C ASP A 131 -4.78 -29.70 29.36
N HIS A 132 -4.17 -30.87 29.54
CA HIS A 132 -2.89 -31.04 30.26
C HIS A 132 -1.69 -30.45 29.47
N ALA A 133 -1.92 -29.37 28.73
CA ALA A 133 -0.95 -28.68 27.89
C ALA A 133 -0.19 -27.63 28.69
N LEU A 134 1.08 -27.40 28.33
CA LEU A 134 1.85 -26.27 28.82
C LEU A 134 1.62 -25.08 27.90
N PHE A 135 1.28 -23.94 28.50
CA PHE A 135 1.13 -22.67 27.81
C PHE A 135 2.45 -21.92 27.82
N ALA A 136 3.02 -21.69 26.64
CA ALA A 136 4.34 -21.11 26.48
C ALA A 136 4.30 -19.81 25.68
N VAL A 137 5.31 -18.97 25.89
CA VAL A 137 5.50 -17.69 25.19
C VAL A 137 6.90 -17.64 24.57
N PRO A 138 7.15 -16.80 23.54
CA PRO A 138 8.50 -16.51 23.09
C PRO A 138 9.37 -16.02 24.25
N ALA A 139 10.61 -16.52 24.35
CA ALA A 139 11.51 -16.05 25.41
C ALA A 139 11.83 -14.56 25.25
N ALA A 140 11.81 -13.82 26.35
CA ALA A 140 12.14 -12.39 26.36
C ALA A 140 13.58 -12.18 25.84
N VAL A 141 13.73 -11.43 24.75
CA VAL A 141 15.04 -11.12 24.18
C VAL A 141 15.54 -9.86 24.89
N GLY A 142 16.64 -9.93 25.63
CA GLY A 142 17.16 -8.81 26.42
C GLY A 142 17.59 -7.54 25.65
N LYS A 143 17.24 -7.39 24.36
CA LYS A 143 17.41 -6.20 23.52
C LYS A 143 16.25 -6.07 22.52
N PRO A 144 15.85 -4.85 22.09
CA PRO A 144 14.80 -4.67 21.09
C PRO A 144 15.25 -5.27 19.75
N GLY A 145 14.57 -6.35 19.36
CA GLY A 145 14.82 -7.12 18.14
C GLY A 145 13.81 -8.26 18.10
N ALA A 146 13.34 -8.62 16.90
CA ALA A 146 12.24 -9.57 16.72
C ALA A 146 12.39 -10.84 17.59
N PRO A 147 11.28 -11.38 18.14
CA PRO A 147 11.31 -12.61 18.93
C PRO A 147 12.00 -13.70 18.13
N ARG A 148 12.92 -14.40 18.79
CA ARG A 148 13.57 -15.57 18.20
C ARG A 148 12.59 -16.75 18.22
N PRO A 149 12.15 -17.26 17.04
CA PRO A 149 11.15 -18.33 16.99
C PRO A 149 11.67 -19.67 17.54
N ASP A 150 12.98 -19.79 17.76
CA ASP A 150 13.67 -20.96 18.31
C ASP A 150 13.76 -20.96 19.84
N THR A 151 13.21 -19.97 20.52
CA THR A 151 13.29 -19.84 21.99
C THR A 151 11.91 -19.78 22.65
N VAL A 152 11.65 -20.72 23.57
CA VAL A 152 10.38 -20.87 24.29
C VAL A 152 10.61 -20.65 25.78
N ALA A 153 9.70 -19.94 26.44
CA ALA A 153 9.64 -19.79 27.89
C ALA A 153 8.26 -20.22 28.40
N VAL A 154 8.22 -20.93 29.53
CA VAL A 154 6.97 -21.43 30.15
C VAL A 154 6.80 -20.71 31.49
N PRO A 155 5.94 -19.68 31.57
CA PRO A 155 5.66 -18.99 32.83
C PRO A 155 4.72 -19.84 33.69
N MET A 156 5.08 -20.02 34.96
CA MET A 156 4.29 -20.74 35.95
C MET A 156 3.85 -19.76 37.04
N ARG A 157 2.59 -19.84 37.45
CA ARG A 157 2.06 -19.06 38.57
C ARG A 157 2.12 -19.87 39.85
N ASP A 158 2.63 -19.25 40.91
CA ASP A 158 2.67 -19.79 42.28
C ASP A 158 2.45 -18.66 43.27
N GLY A 159 1.31 -18.72 43.98
CA GLY A 159 0.81 -17.60 44.77
C GLY A 159 0.56 -16.35 43.91
N ASP A 160 1.02 -15.20 44.39
CA ASP A 160 1.01 -13.92 43.68
C ASP A 160 2.18 -13.76 42.69
N SER A 161 3.11 -14.73 42.68
CA SER A 161 4.34 -14.66 41.88
C SER A 161 4.24 -15.45 40.57
N THR A 162 4.99 -15.01 39.57
CA THR A 162 5.20 -15.73 38.31
C THR A 162 6.68 -16.02 38.13
N TYR A 163 7.05 -17.30 37.99
CA TYR A 163 8.42 -17.74 37.71
C TYR A 163 8.50 -18.44 36.36
N TRP A 164 9.72 -18.53 35.81
CA TRP A 164 9.98 -19.25 34.57
C TRP A 164 10.34 -20.70 34.87
N LEU A 165 9.69 -21.64 34.20
CA LEU A 165 10.06 -23.05 34.29
C LEU A 165 11.54 -23.21 33.86
N PRO A 166 12.42 -23.79 34.68
CA PRO A 166 13.83 -23.92 34.34
C PRO A 166 14.05 -24.73 33.06
N ARG A 167 15.05 -24.34 32.25
CA ARG A 167 15.41 -25.06 31.01
C ARG A 167 15.60 -26.57 31.25
N ALA A 168 16.17 -26.96 32.39
CA ALA A 168 16.37 -28.36 32.73
C ALA A 168 15.05 -29.13 32.84
N GLU A 169 14.02 -28.52 33.43
CA GLU A 169 12.69 -29.11 33.58
C GLU A 169 11.94 -29.17 32.24
N ILE A 170 12.04 -28.11 31.42
CA ILE A 170 11.53 -28.12 30.03
C ILE A 170 12.15 -29.29 29.25
N VAL A 171 13.47 -29.47 29.33
CA VAL A 171 14.18 -30.59 28.68
C VAL A 171 13.75 -31.94 29.25
N GLN A 172 13.50 -32.05 30.57
CA GLN A 172 13.00 -33.28 31.19
C GLN A 172 11.60 -33.65 30.70
N LEU A 173 10.69 -32.67 30.58
CA LEU A 173 9.32 -32.86 30.07
C LEU A 173 9.35 -33.26 28.59
N LEU A 174 10.14 -32.58 27.77
CA LEU A 174 10.35 -32.96 26.37
C LEU A 174 10.96 -34.37 26.24
N SER A 175 11.96 -34.69 27.06
CA SER A 175 12.57 -36.02 27.07
C SER A 175 11.60 -37.11 27.54
N ALA A 176 10.68 -36.79 28.46
CA ALA A 176 9.62 -37.70 28.88
C ALA A 176 8.63 -37.97 27.75
N GLY A 177 8.21 -36.92 27.04
CA GLY A 177 7.41 -37.04 25.82
C GLY A 177 8.10 -37.91 24.77
N VAL A 178 9.35 -37.61 24.43
CA VAL A 178 10.15 -38.38 23.46
C VAL A 178 10.35 -39.84 23.89
N ARG A 179 10.50 -40.13 25.19
CA ARG A 179 10.57 -41.52 25.68
C ARG A 179 9.24 -42.26 25.53
N ALA A 180 8.12 -41.55 25.68
CA ALA A 180 6.78 -42.13 25.57
C ALA A 180 6.34 -42.35 24.11
N SER A 181 6.69 -41.44 23.21
CA SER A 181 6.22 -41.43 21.82
C SER A 181 7.31 -41.64 20.74
N GLY A 182 8.58 -41.74 21.13
CA GLY A 182 9.72 -41.71 20.22
C GLY A 182 10.10 -40.29 19.78
N MET A 183 11.25 -40.13 19.12
CA MET A 183 11.57 -38.86 18.46
C MET A 183 10.61 -38.66 17.27
N PRO A 184 9.88 -37.54 17.18
CA PRO A 184 8.96 -37.33 16.07
C PRO A 184 9.73 -37.21 14.75
N THR A 185 9.28 -37.94 13.73
CA THR A 185 9.70 -37.71 12.34
C THR A 185 9.05 -36.43 11.81
N ALA A 186 9.57 -35.85 10.73
CA ALA A 186 8.96 -34.65 10.12
C ALA A 186 7.48 -34.88 9.73
N GLN A 187 7.16 -36.10 9.28
CA GLN A 187 5.79 -36.51 8.98
C GLN A 187 4.93 -36.60 10.25
N ALA A 188 5.45 -37.25 11.30
CA ALA A 188 4.75 -37.34 12.58
C ALA A 188 4.53 -35.96 13.21
N LEU A 189 5.46 -35.02 13.04
CA LEU A 189 5.31 -33.64 13.52
C LEU A 189 4.21 -32.90 12.73
N ALA A 190 4.14 -33.09 11.41
CA ALA A 190 3.07 -32.53 10.58
C ALA A 190 1.71 -33.14 10.91
N ASP A 191 1.66 -34.43 11.22
CA ASP A 191 0.46 -35.12 11.66
C ASP A 191 0.02 -34.68 13.06
N LEU A 192 0.96 -34.46 13.97
CA LEU A 192 0.69 -33.96 15.33
C LEU A 192 0.25 -32.49 15.32
N VAL A 193 0.77 -31.67 14.42
CA VAL A 193 0.26 -30.31 14.17
C VAL A 193 -1.16 -30.37 13.60
N ARG A 194 -1.43 -31.25 12.64
CA ARG A 194 -2.79 -31.47 12.11
C ARG A 194 -3.75 -32.00 13.18
N GLN A 195 -3.28 -32.89 14.04
CA GLN A 195 -4.07 -33.49 15.12
C GLN A 195 -4.31 -32.50 16.25
N ALA A 196 -3.33 -31.70 16.67
CA ALA A 196 -3.51 -30.61 17.63
C ALA A 196 -4.46 -29.52 17.11
N VAL A 197 -4.45 -29.28 15.79
CA VAL A 197 -5.44 -28.41 15.11
C VAL A 197 -6.83 -29.06 15.05
N SER A 198 -6.91 -30.40 15.08
CA SER A 198 -8.15 -31.17 15.03
C SER A 198 -8.75 -31.54 16.41
N GLU A 199 -7.95 -31.53 17.49
CA GLU A 199 -8.33 -31.84 18.88
C GLU A 199 -8.71 -30.57 19.68
N ALA A 200 -8.55 -29.38 19.10
CA ALA A 200 -9.36 -28.24 19.47
C ALA A 200 -10.84 -28.61 19.20
N GLU A 201 -11.65 -28.78 20.26
CA GLU A 201 -13.02 -29.28 20.16
C GLU A 201 -13.80 -28.60 19.02
N PRO A 202 -14.70 -29.33 18.34
CA PRO A 202 -15.56 -28.78 17.32
C PRO A 202 -16.61 -27.91 17.99
N ASP A 203 -16.26 -26.67 18.31
CA ASP A 203 -17.23 -25.62 18.09
C ASP A 203 -17.54 -25.71 16.60
N SER A 204 -18.80 -25.96 16.24
CA SER A 204 -19.25 -26.14 14.86
C SER A 204 -18.45 -25.20 13.97
N GLY A 205 -17.68 -25.73 13.01
CA GLY A 205 -16.71 -24.95 12.24
C GLY A 205 -17.30 -23.60 11.83
N PRO A 206 -16.46 -22.54 11.77
CA PRO A 206 -16.95 -21.17 11.74
C PRO A 206 -18.09 -21.02 10.74
N ARG A 207 -19.20 -20.44 11.18
CA ARG A 207 -20.38 -20.31 10.32
C ARG A 207 -20.18 -19.13 9.37
N VAL A 208 -20.86 -19.16 8.23
CA VAL A 208 -20.87 -18.03 7.31
C VAL A 208 -21.43 -16.80 8.05
N GLY A 209 -20.65 -15.72 8.06
CA GLY A 209 -20.94 -14.46 8.76
C GLY A 209 -20.66 -14.44 10.26
N GLN A 210 -20.18 -15.54 10.86
CA GLN A 210 -19.78 -15.57 12.28
C GLN A 210 -18.68 -14.55 12.54
N GLY A 211 -18.86 -13.67 13.52
CA GLY A 211 -17.98 -12.53 13.79
C GLY A 211 -18.61 -11.18 13.42
N LEU A 212 -19.62 -11.17 12.53
CA LEU A 212 -20.36 -9.98 12.11
C LEU A 212 -21.88 -10.19 12.22
N PRO A 213 -22.46 -10.16 13.44
CA PRO A 213 -23.88 -10.47 13.65
C PRO A 213 -24.84 -9.64 12.78
N ASP A 214 -24.53 -8.36 12.56
CA ASP A 214 -25.35 -7.44 11.78
C ASP A 214 -25.32 -7.70 10.26
N ARG A 215 -24.35 -8.51 9.80
CA ARG A 215 -24.13 -8.84 8.38
C ARG A 215 -24.26 -10.34 8.11
N GLU A 216 -24.44 -11.16 9.14
CA GLU A 216 -24.49 -12.63 9.04
C GLU A 216 -25.52 -13.12 8.02
N ARG A 217 -26.72 -12.52 8.00
CA ARG A 217 -27.80 -12.90 7.08
C ARG A 217 -27.44 -12.63 5.63
N GLU A 218 -26.81 -11.49 5.35
CA GLU A 218 -26.43 -11.10 4.00
C GLU A 218 -25.28 -11.96 3.49
N MET A 219 -24.28 -12.21 4.34
CA MET A 219 -23.16 -13.11 4.01
C MET A 219 -23.64 -14.53 3.72
N ARG A 220 -24.61 -15.04 4.49
CA ARG A 220 -25.21 -16.36 4.24
C ARG A 220 -25.94 -16.42 2.90
N ALA A 221 -26.76 -15.41 2.57
CA ALA A 221 -27.44 -15.34 1.29
C ALA A 221 -26.44 -15.32 0.13
N ALA A 222 -25.40 -14.49 0.21
CA ALA A 222 -24.34 -14.42 -0.79
C ALA A 222 -23.58 -15.76 -0.95
N TYR A 223 -23.29 -16.44 0.16
CA TYR A 223 -22.65 -17.76 0.14
C TYR A 223 -23.52 -18.82 -0.53
N GLU A 224 -24.83 -18.83 -0.24
CA GLU A 224 -25.79 -19.76 -0.86
C GLU A 224 -25.94 -19.50 -2.37
N GLU A 225 -25.96 -18.23 -2.78
CA GLU A 225 -26.02 -17.85 -4.21
C GLU A 225 -24.74 -18.21 -4.98
N LEU A 226 -23.59 -18.32 -4.30
CA LEU A 226 -22.29 -18.63 -4.89
C LEU A 226 -21.82 -20.06 -4.62
N ALA A 227 -22.67 -20.92 -4.05
CA ALA A 227 -22.28 -22.29 -3.67
C ALA A 227 -21.73 -23.11 -4.85
N ASP A 228 -22.27 -22.92 -6.06
CA ASP A 228 -21.85 -23.59 -7.29
C ASP A 228 -20.42 -23.22 -7.74
N ALA A 229 -19.76 -22.25 -7.08
CA ALA A 229 -18.37 -21.89 -7.32
C ALA A 229 -17.36 -22.85 -6.69
N GLY A 230 -17.81 -23.90 -6.00
CA GLY A 230 -16.95 -24.84 -5.27
C GLY A 230 -16.55 -24.34 -3.89
N LEU A 231 -17.44 -23.58 -3.24
CA LEU A 231 -17.23 -23.06 -1.89
C LEU A 231 -17.35 -24.19 -0.86
N GLY A 232 -16.27 -24.44 -0.13
CA GLY A 232 -16.24 -25.34 1.02
C GLY A 232 -16.61 -24.62 2.31
N THR A 233 -16.25 -25.21 3.46
CA THR A 233 -16.57 -24.63 4.76
C THR A 233 -15.78 -23.34 5.03
N PRO A 234 -16.31 -22.38 5.81
CA PRO A 234 -15.54 -21.21 6.22
C PRO A 234 -14.23 -21.61 6.92
N ALA A 235 -13.16 -20.88 6.61
CA ALA A 235 -11.83 -21.10 7.17
C ALA A 235 -11.58 -20.29 8.46
N GLY A 236 -12.40 -19.27 8.72
CA GLY A 236 -12.32 -18.40 9.89
C GLY A 236 -13.58 -17.56 10.11
N GLU A 237 -13.56 -16.73 11.14
CA GLU A 237 -14.60 -15.73 11.40
C GLU A 237 -14.60 -14.65 10.31
N ALA A 238 -15.78 -14.14 9.98
CA ALA A 238 -15.96 -12.96 9.16
C ALA A 238 -15.40 -11.71 9.86
N TRP A 239 -14.85 -10.81 9.07
CA TRP A 239 -14.16 -9.61 9.55
C TRP A 239 -14.47 -8.41 8.64
N VAL A 240 -14.27 -7.20 9.17
CA VAL A 240 -14.50 -5.95 8.44
C VAL A 240 -13.19 -5.38 7.95
N GLN A 241 -13.16 -4.91 6.71
CA GLN A 241 -12.16 -4.00 6.20
C GLN A 241 -12.83 -2.77 5.60
N GLY A 242 -12.64 -1.61 6.20
CA GLY A 242 -13.38 -0.41 5.81
C GLY A 242 -14.90 -0.63 5.89
N ALA A 243 -15.58 -0.54 4.75
CA ALA A 243 -17.02 -0.80 4.64
C ALA A 243 -17.37 -2.24 4.23
N ALA A 244 -16.39 -3.06 3.87
CA ALA A 244 -16.61 -4.41 3.35
C ALA A 244 -16.65 -5.46 4.47
N ALA A 245 -17.55 -6.42 4.32
CA ALA A 245 -17.59 -7.64 5.12
C ALA A 245 -16.91 -8.78 4.35
N LEU A 246 -15.95 -9.44 4.99
CA LEU A 246 -15.05 -10.41 4.36
C LEU A 246 -15.04 -11.72 5.16
N GLN A 247 -14.92 -12.85 4.48
CA GLN A 247 -14.68 -14.14 5.15
C GLN A 247 -13.88 -15.08 4.26
N ASP A 248 -12.85 -15.69 4.85
CA ASP A 248 -12.07 -16.74 4.19
C ASP A 248 -12.86 -18.05 4.19
N VAL A 249 -12.90 -18.72 3.05
CA VAL A 249 -13.68 -19.93 2.79
C VAL A 249 -12.76 -20.96 2.14
N ARG A 250 -12.82 -22.23 2.56
CA ARG A 250 -12.03 -23.29 1.94
C ARG A 250 -12.60 -23.63 0.56
N HIS A 251 -11.80 -24.27 -0.30
CA HIS A 251 -12.36 -24.95 -1.45
C HIS A 251 -13.10 -26.22 -1.00
N GLU A 252 -14.10 -26.66 -1.76
CA GLU A 252 -14.75 -27.96 -1.52
C GLU A 252 -13.84 -29.18 -1.82
N ILE A 253 -12.74 -28.96 -2.54
CA ILE A 253 -11.77 -29.97 -2.97
C ILE A 253 -10.48 -29.71 -2.20
N ASP A 254 -10.04 -30.69 -1.42
CA ASP A 254 -8.78 -30.59 -0.68
C ASP A 254 -7.59 -30.38 -1.63
N GLY A 255 -6.78 -29.35 -1.36
CA GLY A 255 -5.58 -29.02 -2.14
C GLY A 255 -5.81 -27.94 -3.21
N GLU A 256 -7.06 -27.60 -3.51
CA GLU A 256 -7.38 -26.43 -4.34
C GLU A 256 -7.28 -25.13 -3.52
N PRO A 257 -6.99 -23.98 -4.16
CA PRO A 257 -6.89 -22.69 -3.47
C PRO A 257 -8.22 -22.30 -2.83
N GLY A 258 -8.18 -21.70 -1.64
CA GLY A 258 -9.36 -21.19 -0.97
C GLY A 258 -10.01 -20.00 -1.68
N TRP A 259 -11.03 -19.46 -1.04
CA TRP A 259 -11.82 -18.34 -1.52
C TRP A 259 -11.92 -17.25 -0.44
N VAL A 260 -12.15 -16.02 -0.86
CA VAL A 260 -12.54 -14.92 0.01
C VAL A 260 -13.89 -14.41 -0.45
N LEU A 261 -14.91 -14.60 0.39
CA LEU A 261 -16.23 -14.00 0.20
C LEU A 261 -16.17 -12.53 0.60
N CYS A 262 -16.58 -11.65 -0.31
CA CYS A 262 -16.49 -10.21 -0.17
C CYS A 262 -17.84 -9.55 -0.45
N LEU A 263 -18.34 -8.79 0.52
CA LEU A 263 -19.57 -8.02 0.44
C LEU A 263 -19.25 -6.54 0.66
N VAL A 264 -19.43 -5.74 -0.39
CA VAL A 264 -19.25 -4.28 -0.35
C VAL A 264 -20.63 -3.62 -0.46
N PRO A 265 -20.98 -2.67 0.42
CA PRO A 265 -22.27 -1.99 0.35
C PRO A 265 -22.55 -1.39 -1.04
N GLY A 266 -23.71 -1.74 -1.61
CA GLY A 266 -24.14 -1.23 -2.92
C GLY A 266 -23.54 -1.97 -4.13
N LEU A 267 -22.72 -3.00 -3.92
CA LEU A 267 -22.21 -3.88 -4.97
C LEU A 267 -22.73 -5.31 -4.79
N PRO A 268 -22.91 -6.09 -5.87
CA PRO A 268 -23.19 -7.51 -5.78
C PRO A 268 -22.02 -8.24 -5.10
N ALA A 269 -22.33 -9.31 -4.36
CA ALA A 269 -21.33 -10.11 -3.66
C ALA A 269 -20.34 -10.78 -4.63
N VAL A 270 -19.11 -10.98 -4.18
CA VAL A 270 -18.07 -11.62 -4.98
C VAL A 270 -17.30 -12.64 -4.15
N VAL A 271 -16.96 -13.77 -4.76
CA VAL A 271 -15.94 -14.69 -4.20
C VAL A 271 -14.69 -14.62 -5.06
N VAL A 272 -13.55 -14.42 -4.40
CA VAL A 272 -12.25 -14.25 -5.04
C VAL A 272 -11.35 -15.40 -4.65
N ALA A 273 -10.76 -16.08 -5.62
CA ALA A 273 -9.78 -17.12 -5.33
C ALA A 273 -8.62 -16.53 -4.52
N GLU A 274 -8.19 -17.24 -3.47
CA GLU A 274 -7.21 -16.78 -2.50
C GLU A 274 -5.91 -16.23 -3.15
N PRO A 275 -5.30 -16.87 -4.17
CA PRO A 275 -4.11 -16.32 -4.82
C PRO A 275 -4.34 -14.95 -5.47
N VAL A 276 -5.53 -14.71 -6.01
CA VAL A 276 -5.91 -13.44 -6.63
C VAL A 276 -6.21 -12.40 -5.55
N TRP A 277 -6.86 -12.80 -4.46
CA TRP A 277 -7.08 -11.92 -3.31
C TRP A 277 -5.76 -11.44 -2.70
N GLN A 278 -4.80 -12.35 -2.50
CA GLN A 278 -3.46 -11.99 -2.01
C GLN A 278 -2.74 -11.03 -2.96
N ALA A 279 -2.93 -11.16 -4.27
CA ALA A 279 -2.38 -10.22 -5.23
C ALA A 279 -2.96 -8.81 -5.12
N ILE A 280 -4.27 -8.68 -4.85
CA ILE A 280 -4.93 -7.40 -4.59
C ILE A 280 -4.37 -6.77 -3.32
N VAL A 281 -4.29 -7.55 -2.23
CA VAL A 281 -3.76 -7.09 -0.95
C VAL A 281 -2.28 -6.69 -1.05
N GLU A 282 -1.45 -7.46 -1.75
CA GLU A 282 -0.04 -7.12 -1.92
C GLU A 282 0.16 -5.84 -2.73
N ALA A 283 -0.70 -5.57 -3.72
CA ALA A 283 -0.62 -4.36 -4.51
C ALA A 283 -0.78 -3.07 -3.69
N GLY A 284 -1.64 -3.08 -2.67
CA GLY A 284 -1.86 -1.93 -1.78
C GLY A 284 -0.91 -1.87 -0.57
N ARG A 285 -0.18 -2.94 -0.27
CA ARG A 285 0.59 -3.10 0.97
C ARG A 285 1.66 -2.04 1.20
N ARG A 286 2.15 -1.42 0.11
CA ARG A 286 3.25 -0.44 0.16
C ARG A 286 2.77 1.02 0.11
N ALA A 287 1.46 1.26 0.23
CA ALA A 287 0.92 2.60 0.30
C ALA A 287 1.43 3.37 1.56
N PRO A 288 1.84 4.65 1.43
CA PRO A 288 2.24 5.48 2.56
C PRO A 288 1.10 5.68 3.56
N GLY A 289 1.39 5.46 4.85
CA GLY A 289 0.51 5.88 5.95
C GLY A 289 -0.60 4.89 6.38
N GLY A 290 -0.66 3.66 5.86
CA GLY A 290 -1.77 2.75 6.19
C GLY A 290 -1.36 1.30 6.44
N GLN A 291 -1.83 0.73 7.55
CA GLN A 291 -1.83 -0.71 7.83
C GLN A 291 -2.84 -1.49 6.97
N ASP A 292 -3.67 -0.79 6.18
CA ASP A 292 -4.75 -1.35 5.37
C ASP A 292 -4.46 -1.21 3.87
N PRO A 293 -4.10 -2.31 3.18
CA PRO A 293 -3.86 -2.31 1.74
C PRO A 293 -5.11 -2.00 0.89
N LEU A 294 -6.31 -2.38 1.35
CA LEU A 294 -7.55 -2.22 0.58
C LEU A 294 -8.05 -0.77 0.61
N ALA A 295 -7.73 -0.01 1.66
CA ALA A 295 -7.93 1.45 1.66
C ALA A 295 -7.14 2.18 0.56
N ALA A 296 -6.07 1.58 0.03
CA ALA A 296 -5.33 2.11 -1.10
C ALA A 296 -5.97 1.70 -2.43
N VAL A 297 -6.05 0.38 -2.71
CA VAL A 297 -6.39 -0.16 -4.03
C VAL A 297 -7.88 -0.42 -4.24
N GLY A 298 -8.68 -0.46 -3.17
CA GLY A 298 -10.11 -0.76 -3.21
C GLY A 298 -10.43 -2.25 -3.25
N PHE A 299 -11.71 -2.56 -3.50
CA PHE A 299 -12.29 -3.89 -3.59
C PHE A 299 -12.58 -4.27 -5.05
N PRO A 300 -12.74 -5.57 -5.36
CA PRO A 300 -13.15 -6.01 -6.69
C PRO A 300 -14.45 -5.37 -7.16
N ARG A 301 -14.41 -4.83 -8.37
CA ARG A 301 -15.56 -4.19 -9.01
C ARG A 301 -16.17 -5.10 -10.07
N PRO A 302 -17.50 -5.29 -10.08
CA PRO A 302 -18.16 -6.04 -11.14
C PRO A 302 -17.93 -5.40 -12.51
N ARG A 303 -17.89 -6.23 -13.55
CA ARG A 303 -17.95 -5.73 -14.93
C ARG A 303 -19.27 -4.98 -15.14
N ALA A 304 -19.24 -3.92 -15.95
CA ALA A 304 -20.42 -3.13 -16.24
C ALA A 304 -21.61 -4.02 -16.70
N GLY A 305 -22.78 -3.81 -16.08
CA GLY A 305 -23.99 -4.60 -16.34
C GLY A 305 -24.09 -5.92 -15.57
N THR A 306 -23.18 -6.20 -14.64
CA THR A 306 -23.29 -7.35 -13.72
C THR A 306 -24.04 -6.92 -12.46
N ASP A 307 -25.29 -7.36 -12.33
CA ASP A 307 -26.15 -7.06 -11.17
C ASP A 307 -26.34 -8.28 -10.23
N ALA A 308 -25.69 -9.41 -10.54
CA ALA A 308 -25.73 -10.65 -9.77
C ALA A 308 -24.37 -10.95 -9.12
N PRO A 309 -24.33 -11.77 -8.05
CA PRO A 309 -23.07 -12.24 -7.50
C PRO A 309 -22.20 -12.93 -8.55
N TRP A 310 -20.88 -12.86 -8.35
CA TRP A 310 -19.93 -13.36 -9.34
C TRP A 310 -18.65 -13.93 -8.71
N VAL A 311 -17.88 -14.65 -9.54
CA VAL A 311 -16.68 -15.40 -9.14
C VAL A 311 -15.46 -14.84 -9.86
N ILE A 312 -14.37 -14.67 -9.12
CA ILE A 312 -13.04 -14.38 -9.68
C ILE A 312 -12.16 -15.62 -9.46
N PRO A 313 -11.95 -16.44 -10.50
CA PRO A 313 -11.23 -17.71 -10.38
C PRO A 313 -9.71 -17.52 -10.25
N ALA A 314 -9.00 -18.56 -9.84
CA ALA A 314 -7.55 -18.53 -9.63
C ALA A 314 -6.73 -18.26 -10.90
N ASP A 315 -7.27 -18.56 -12.08
CA ASP A 315 -6.65 -18.33 -13.38
C ASP A 315 -6.96 -16.94 -13.97
N ALA A 316 -7.71 -16.10 -13.23
CA ALA A 316 -7.99 -14.74 -13.62
C ALA A 316 -6.69 -13.98 -13.96
N ARG A 317 -6.71 -13.25 -15.07
CA ARG A 317 -5.57 -12.45 -15.53
C ARG A 317 -5.73 -10.96 -15.24
N ARG A 318 -6.93 -10.54 -14.87
CA ARG A 318 -7.27 -9.15 -14.59
C ARG A 318 -8.43 -9.09 -13.61
N VAL A 319 -8.34 -8.18 -12.64
CA VAL A 319 -9.42 -7.81 -11.73
C VAL A 319 -9.52 -6.29 -11.68
N ASP A 320 -10.68 -5.76 -12.06
CA ASP A 320 -10.96 -4.33 -11.90
C ASP A 320 -11.32 -4.04 -10.44
N LEU A 321 -10.86 -2.90 -9.93
CA LEU A 321 -11.03 -2.47 -8.54
C LEU A 321 -11.75 -1.12 -8.50
N ASP A 322 -12.61 -0.91 -7.50
CA ASP A 322 -13.35 0.34 -7.32
C ASP A 322 -12.45 1.52 -6.89
N GLY A 323 -11.30 1.21 -6.29
CA GLY A 323 -10.29 2.17 -5.91
C GLY A 323 -10.51 2.76 -4.52
N GLY A 324 -9.42 2.89 -3.76
CA GLY A 324 -9.39 3.63 -2.50
C GLY A 324 -8.77 5.01 -2.70
N SER A 325 -7.80 5.36 -1.85
CA SER A 325 -7.00 6.59 -2.01
C SER A 325 -6.24 6.67 -3.34
N TRP A 326 -6.00 5.53 -4.02
CA TRP A 326 -5.35 5.49 -5.33
C TRP A 326 -6.33 5.81 -6.48
N GLY A 327 -7.63 5.80 -6.21
CA GLY A 327 -8.67 5.87 -7.23
C GLY A 327 -8.84 4.54 -8.00
N PRO A 328 -9.78 4.50 -8.96
CA PRO A 328 -10.09 3.28 -9.70
C PRO A 328 -8.88 2.73 -10.46
N GLY A 329 -8.81 1.41 -10.58
CA GLY A 329 -7.73 0.74 -11.30
C GLY A 329 -8.00 -0.74 -11.46
N HIS A 330 -6.98 -1.49 -11.84
CA HIS A 330 -7.07 -2.93 -11.99
C HIS A 330 -5.75 -3.60 -11.67
N VAL A 331 -5.79 -4.82 -11.12
CA VAL A 331 -4.62 -5.68 -11.03
C VAL A 331 -4.58 -6.60 -12.25
N THR A 332 -3.42 -6.73 -12.86
CA THR A 332 -3.18 -7.62 -14.01
C THR A 332 -2.05 -8.59 -13.71
N CYS A 333 -2.24 -9.85 -14.13
CA CYS A 333 -1.25 -10.90 -14.00
C CYS A 333 -0.52 -11.08 -15.33
N SER A 334 0.79 -10.84 -15.33
CA SER A 334 1.63 -11.19 -16.47
C SER A 334 1.63 -12.72 -16.70
N GLY A 335 1.96 -13.16 -17.92
CA GLY A 335 2.07 -14.59 -18.23
C GLY A 335 3.08 -15.37 -17.36
N ARG A 336 3.92 -14.68 -16.58
CA ARG A 336 4.88 -15.25 -15.62
C ARG A 336 4.36 -15.30 -14.17
N GLY A 337 3.08 -14.98 -13.92
CA GLY A 337 2.47 -15.02 -12.59
C GLY A 337 2.71 -13.76 -11.73
N VAL A 338 3.33 -12.71 -12.29
CA VAL A 338 3.56 -11.45 -11.58
C VAL A 338 2.35 -10.56 -11.71
N TRP A 339 1.72 -10.21 -10.58
CA TRP A 339 0.59 -9.30 -10.48
C TRP A 339 1.04 -7.85 -10.31
N ARG A 340 0.34 -6.93 -10.99
CA ARG A 340 0.57 -5.49 -10.85
C ARG A 340 -0.70 -4.70 -10.91
N TRP A 341 -0.79 -3.72 -10.03
CA TRP A 341 -1.82 -2.70 -10.12
C TRP A 341 -1.49 -1.66 -11.19
N GLN A 342 -2.53 -1.25 -11.91
CA GLN A 342 -2.51 -0.21 -12.93
C GLN A 342 -3.70 0.72 -12.69
N PRO A 343 -3.50 2.05 -12.74
CA PRO A 343 -4.61 3.00 -12.59
C PRO A 343 -5.52 2.96 -13.83
N ALA A 344 -6.81 3.20 -13.61
CA ALA A 344 -7.70 3.60 -14.69
C ALA A 344 -7.31 5.03 -15.14
N PRO A 345 -7.25 5.30 -16.45
CA PRO A 345 -6.92 6.63 -16.95
C PRO A 345 -7.83 7.72 -16.37
N ARG A 346 -7.23 8.79 -15.85
CA ARG A 346 -7.94 10.00 -15.42
C ARG A 346 -7.12 11.25 -15.70
N PHE A 347 -7.82 12.35 -15.95
CA PHE A 347 -7.23 13.66 -16.24
C PHE A 347 -7.51 14.64 -15.09
N SER A 348 -6.53 15.46 -14.75
CA SER A 348 -6.65 16.57 -13.80
C SER A 348 -5.83 17.76 -14.30
N LEU A 349 -6.23 18.97 -13.90
CA LEU A 349 -5.48 20.20 -14.14
C LEU A 349 -4.51 20.53 -13.00
N ASP A 350 -4.58 19.76 -11.90
CA ASP A 350 -3.70 19.91 -10.76
C ASP A 350 -2.27 19.52 -11.12
N GLN A 351 -1.31 20.39 -10.80
CA GLN A 351 0.10 20.18 -11.10
C GLN A 351 0.85 19.78 -9.83
N GLY A 352 1.78 18.83 -9.97
CA GLY A 352 2.60 18.35 -8.86
C GLY A 352 3.69 19.34 -8.46
N ARG A 353 4.35 19.10 -7.33
CA ARG A 353 5.51 19.91 -6.89
C ARG A 353 6.70 19.81 -7.86
N ALA A 354 6.88 18.65 -8.49
CA ALA A 354 7.94 18.39 -9.45
C ALA A 354 7.74 19.10 -10.80
N ALA A 355 6.61 19.76 -11.03
CA ALA A 355 6.21 20.33 -12.32
C ALA A 355 7.25 21.30 -12.94
N GLU A 356 8.08 21.93 -12.10
CA GLU A 356 9.12 22.88 -12.50
C GLU A 356 10.54 22.36 -12.24
N ILE A 357 10.69 21.09 -11.87
CA ILE A 357 12.00 20.51 -11.60
C ILE A 357 12.90 20.63 -12.84
N GLY A 358 14.15 21.05 -12.65
CA GLY A 358 15.13 21.13 -13.73
C GLY A 358 14.90 22.22 -14.79
N THR A 359 13.93 23.14 -14.62
CA THR A 359 13.72 24.25 -15.57
C THR A 359 14.50 25.52 -15.21
N GLY A 360 15.08 25.57 -14.00
CA GLY A 360 15.77 26.75 -13.47
C GLY A 360 16.88 27.27 -14.39
N GLY A 361 16.81 28.57 -14.72
CA GLY A 361 17.81 29.25 -15.55
C GLY A 361 17.61 29.14 -17.07
N GLN A 362 16.64 28.35 -17.53
CA GLN A 362 16.28 28.26 -18.95
C GLN A 362 15.02 29.08 -19.23
N LYS A 363 15.03 29.82 -20.35
CA LYS A 363 13.87 30.60 -20.85
C LYS A 363 13.74 30.44 -22.37
N PRO A 364 13.42 29.21 -22.84
CA PRO A 364 13.16 28.98 -24.26
C PRO A 364 11.92 29.77 -24.70
N ALA A 365 11.77 29.98 -26.02
CA ALA A 365 10.54 30.53 -26.55
C ALA A 365 9.35 29.60 -26.28
N LEU A 366 9.49 28.31 -26.55
CA LEU A 366 8.48 27.27 -26.28
C LEU A 366 9.13 26.08 -25.56
N ARG A 367 8.47 25.55 -24.53
CA ARG A 367 8.78 24.27 -23.90
C ARG A 367 7.61 23.30 -24.07
N LEU A 368 7.91 22.15 -24.64
CA LEU A 368 7.04 20.98 -24.70
C LEU A 368 7.59 19.95 -23.73
N ARG A 369 6.83 19.60 -22.70
CA ARG A 369 7.32 18.82 -21.57
C ARG A 369 6.41 17.63 -21.29
N ALA A 370 7.03 16.47 -21.06
CA ALA A 370 6.39 15.33 -20.43
C ALA A 370 7.19 14.94 -19.18
N LEU A 371 6.55 15.06 -18.01
CA LEU A 371 7.12 14.71 -16.71
C LEU A 371 6.34 13.53 -16.13
N VAL A 372 7.01 12.42 -15.88
CA VAL A 372 6.44 11.21 -15.31
C VAL A 372 6.87 11.10 -13.86
N ASN A 373 5.89 11.02 -12.97
CA ASN A 373 6.08 10.76 -11.56
C ASN A 373 5.88 9.27 -11.28
N LEU A 374 6.90 8.65 -10.71
CA LEU A 374 7.02 7.22 -10.46
C LEU A 374 7.15 6.99 -8.95
N PRO A 375 6.01 6.86 -8.24
CA PRO A 375 5.99 6.65 -6.80
C PRO A 375 6.27 5.19 -6.47
N TRP A 376 7.48 4.71 -6.74
CA TRP A 376 7.89 3.35 -6.37
C TRP A 376 8.11 3.22 -4.86
N ALA A 377 7.72 2.08 -4.31
CA ALA A 377 8.06 1.69 -2.96
C ALA A 377 9.57 1.49 -2.82
N GLU A 378 10.12 1.78 -1.63
CA GLU A 378 11.54 1.59 -1.30
C GLU A 378 12.53 2.30 -2.26
N ALA A 379 12.08 3.34 -2.97
CA ALA A 379 12.89 4.10 -3.93
C ALA A 379 14.14 4.79 -3.33
N SER A 380 14.25 4.84 -2.00
CA SER A 380 15.48 5.27 -1.30
C SER A 380 16.66 4.33 -1.55
N THR A 381 16.42 3.05 -1.84
CA THR A 381 17.45 2.03 -2.10
C THR A 381 17.99 2.05 -3.53
N LEU A 382 17.29 2.73 -4.45
CA LEU A 382 17.68 2.81 -5.85
C LEU A 382 18.96 3.64 -6.02
N GLU A 383 19.78 3.25 -6.99
CA GLU A 383 20.99 3.96 -7.39
C GLU A 383 21.13 3.97 -8.91
N ILE A 384 21.57 5.11 -9.44
CA ILE A 384 21.98 5.25 -10.83
C ILE A 384 23.48 4.94 -10.93
N SER A 385 23.82 3.79 -11.51
CA SER A 385 25.22 3.40 -11.66
C SER A 385 25.90 4.08 -12.87
N LYS A 386 27.24 4.03 -12.91
CA LYS A 386 28.01 4.52 -14.06
C LYS A 386 27.70 3.74 -15.35
N SER A 387 27.50 2.42 -15.27
CA SER A 387 27.18 1.59 -16.42
C SER A 387 25.81 1.97 -16.99
N ARG A 388 24.80 2.16 -16.12
CA ARG A 388 23.46 2.59 -16.53
C ARG A 388 23.45 3.98 -17.19
N ARG A 389 24.20 4.95 -16.66
CA ARG A 389 24.39 6.26 -17.33
C ARG A 389 25.06 6.16 -18.69
N THR A 390 26.01 5.23 -18.84
CA THR A 390 26.71 5.01 -20.12
C THR A 390 25.76 4.40 -21.15
N GLN A 391 24.97 3.43 -20.73
CA GLN A 391 23.93 2.80 -21.55
C GLN A 391 22.87 3.83 -21.99
N LEU A 392 22.34 4.64 -21.05
CA LEU A 392 21.40 5.71 -21.38
C LEU A 392 21.97 6.63 -22.45
N LYS A 393 23.22 7.11 -22.28
CA LYS A 393 23.88 7.99 -23.26
C LYS A 393 23.94 7.37 -24.66
N GLN A 394 24.13 6.05 -24.75
CA GLN A 394 24.18 5.32 -26.03
C GLN A 394 22.79 5.12 -26.65
N GLN A 395 21.74 5.00 -25.83
CA GLN A 395 20.37 4.81 -26.29
C GLN A 395 19.70 6.12 -26.71
N LEU A 396 20.06 7.25 -26.11
CA LEU A 396 19.42 8.56 -26.35
C LEU A 396 19.37 9.00 -27.83
N PRO A 397 20.42 8.82 -28.66
CA PRO A 397 20.33 9.12 -30.10
C PRO A 397 19.27 8.32 -30.85
N HIS A 398 18.82 7.20 -30.28
CA HIS A 398 17.79 6.31 -30.84
C HIS A 398 16.45 6.39 -30.09
N SER A 399 16.33 7.33 -29.14
CA SER A 399 15.10 7.54 -28.38
C SER A 399 13.99 8.15 -29.23
N ALA A 400 12.74 7.98 -28.79
CA ALA A 400 11.58 8.59 -29.44
C ALA A 400 11.73 10.12 -29.52
N VAL A 401 12.19 10.78 -28.45
CA VAL A 401 12.36 12.25 -28.43
C VAL A 401 13.43 12.72 -29.43
N ALA A 402 14.54 11.99 -29.58
CA ALA A 402 15.55 12.29 -30.60
C ALA A 402 14.97 12.14 -32.02
N GLY A 403 14.15 11.11 -32.23
CA GLY A 403 13.40 10.90 -33.46
C GLY A 403 12.45 12.06 -33.77
N ALA A 404 11.64 12.50 -32.80
CA ALA A 404 10.69 13.60 -32.96
C ALA A 404 11.39 14.92 -33.32
N VAL A 405 12.45 15.29 -32.60
CA VAL A 405 13.23 16.51 -32.91
C VAL A 405 13.86 16.45 -34.31
N THR A 406 14.34 15.28 -34.71
CA THR A 406 14.87 15.07 -36.07
C THR A 406 13.78 15.13 -37.15
N ILE A 407 12.55 14.71 -36.83
CA ILE A 407 11.41 14.78 -37.76
C ILE A 407 10.96 16.22 -37.98
N LEU A 408 10.98 17.08 -36.95
CA LEU A 408 10.61 18.49 -37.08
C LEU A 408 11.45 19.23 -38.13
N SER A 409 12.76 18.96 -38.19
CA SER A 409 13.65 19.55 -39.20
C SER A 409 13.45 18.91 -40.58
N ARG A 410 13.32 17.58 -40.65
CA ARG A 410 13.10 16.85 -41.91
C ARG A 410 11.83 17.25 -42.63
N ARG A 411 10.74 17.49 -41.89
CA ARG A 411 9.47 17.99 -42.45
C ARG A 411 9.61 19.35 -43.13
N ARG A 412 10.62 20.13 -42.71
CA ARG A 412 11.00 21.43 -43.26
C ARG A 412 12.21 21.32 -44.19
N GLY A 413 12.48 20.14 -44.76
CA GLY A 413 13.52 19.92 -45.77
C GLY A 413 14.97 19.95 -45.25
N ALA A 414 15.20 20.03 -43.94
CA ALA A 414 16.53 20.10 -43.34
C ALA A 414 16.93 18.77 -42.68
N GLU A 415 18.22 18.40 -42.76
CA GLU A 415 18.77 17.19 -42.12
C GLU A 415 19.40 17.46 -40.75
N LEU A 416 18.70 18.18 -39.87
CA LEU A 416 19.20 18.48 -38.52
C LEU A 416 18.85 17.32 -37.57
N ARG A 417 19.84 16.52 -37.17
CA ARG A 417 19.65 15.31 -36.35
C ARG A 417 19.96 15.55 -34.87
N ALA A 418 19.09 15.08 -33.99
CA ALA A 418 19.30 15.06 -32.54
C ALA A 418 20.20 13.89 -32.08
N ALA A 419 21.41 13.81 -32.66
CA ALA A 419 22.30 12.65 -32.50
C ALA A 419 23.37 12.82 -31.40
N HIS A 420 23.73 14.06 -31.05
CA HIS A 420 24.84 14.34 -30.14
C HIS A 420 24.32 14.72 -28.75
N TRP A 421 24.35 13.76 -27.83
CA TRP A 421 23.87 13.95 -26.46
C TRP A 421 25.03 14.15 -25.50
N GLU A 422 24.96 15.23 -24.72
CA GLU A 422 25.97 15.63 -23.75
C GLU A 422 25.35 15.74 -22.35
N ARG A 423 26.18 15.96 -21.33
CA ARG A 423 25.68 16.11 -19.96
C ARG A 423 24.90 17.43 -19.85
N GLY A 424 23.65 17.32 -19.44
CA GLY A 424 22.76 18.47 -19.28
C GLY A 424 22.99 19.23 -17.97
N PRO A 425 22.31 20.37 -17.79
CA PRO A 425 22.43 21.23 -16.62
C PRO A 425 21.94 20.58 -15.32
N PHE A 426 21.12 19.53 -15.40
CA PHE A 426 20.61 18.78 -14.23
C PHE A 426 21.69 17.94 -13.52
N GLY A 427 22.86 17.78 -14.15
CA GLY A 427 23.99 17.04 -13.59
C GLY A 427 23.80 15.52 -13.59
N ASN A 428 24.85 14.82 -13.15
CA ASN A 428 24.88 13.36 -13.08
C ASN A 428 25.48 12.93 -11.74
N SER A 429 24.77 12.09 -10.99
CA SER A 429 25.17 11.55 -9.69
C SER A 429 24.61 10.14 -9.50
N GLY A 430 24.87 9.50 -8.35
CA GLY A 430 24.17 8.26 -7.97
C GLY A 430 22.65 8.42 -7.83
N ARG A 431 22.14 9.65 -7.78
CA ARG A 431 20.73 9.99 -7.57
C ARG A 431 20.10 10.76 -8.74
N SER A 432 20.87 11.15 -9.73
CA SER A 432 20.37 11.93 -10.87
C SER A 432 21.10 11.58 -12.17
N ALA A 433 20.36 11.64 -13.27
CA ALA A 433 20.91 11.59 -14.62
C ALA A 433 20.31 12.72 -15.46
N GLY A 434 21.12 13.39 -16.26
CA GLY A 434 20.69 14.53 -17.08
C GLY A 434 21.50 14.67 -18.35
N TYR A 435 20.81 14.75 -19.50
CA TYR A 435 21.44 14.85 -20.82
C TYR A 435 20.66 15.79 -21.73
N THR A 436 21.38 16.47 -22.61
CA THR A 436 20.82 17.41 -23.60
C THR A 436 21.41 17.18 -24.98
N CYS A 437 20.64 17.45 -26.01
CA CYS A 437 21.07 17.54 -27.40
C CYS A 437 20.56 18.87 -27.97
N THR A 438 21.47 19.74 -28.39
CA THR A 438 21.12 21.06 -28.93
C THR A 438 21.47 21.14 -30.40
N ILE A 439 20.49 21.53 -31.21
CA ILE A 439 20.65 21.95 -32.59
C ILE A 439 20.80 23.48 -32.55
N ALA A 440 21.88 23.98 -33.14
CA ALA A 440 22.19 25.41 -33.20
C ALA A 440 21.93 25.97 -34.60
N GLY A 441 21.68 27.28 -34.65
CA GLY A 441 21.72 28.06 -35.89
C GLY A 441 23.13 28.19 -36.46
N PRO A 442 23.27 28.76 -37.67
CA PRO A 442 24.58 28.95 -38.32
C PRO A 442 25.58 29.79 -37.51
N ASP A 443 25.08 30.65 -36.64
CA ASP A 443 25.84 31.53 -35.74
C ASP A 443 26.20 30.86 -34.40
N GLY A 444 25.80 29.61 -34.19
CA GLY A 444 25.97 28.87 -32.93
C GLY A 444 24.89 29.16 -31.88
N THR A 445 23.92 30.02 -32.16
CA THR A 445 22.80 30.29 -31.24
C THR A 445 21.94 29.03 -31.09
N PRO A 446 21.61 28.59 -29.86
CA PRO A 446 20.70 27.46 -29.67
C PRO A 446 19.35 27.70 -30.35
N ALA A 447 18.94 26.76 -31.20
CA ALA A 447 17.69 26.81 -31.94
C ALA A 447 16.65 25.89 -31.32
N VAL A 448 16.98 24.59 -31.21
CA VAL A 448 16.12 23.56 -30.62
C VAL A 448 16.94 22.69 -29.70
N THR A 449 16.45 22.44 -28.49
CA THR A 449 17.11 21.56 -27.51
C THR A 449 16.18 20.42 -27.12
N ALA A 450 16.64 19.17 -27.23
CA ALA A 450 16.06 18.04 -26.53
C ALA A 450 16.76 17.89 -25.17
N SER A 451 16.01 17.70 -24.09
CA SER A 451 16.56 17.49 -22.75
C SER A 451 15.88 16.32 -22.08
N VAL A 452 16.63 15.51 -21.35
CA VAL A 452 16.09 14.45 -20.50
C VAL A 452 16.69 14.52 -19.11
N MET A 453 15.92 14.13 -18.12
CA MET A 453 16.39 13.98 -16.75
C MET A 453 15.66 12.88 -16.00
N LEU A 454 16.37 12.20 -15.12
CA LEU A 454 15.80 11.34 -14.09
C LEU A 454 16.38 11.74 -12.74
N ALA A 455 15.52 11.87 -11.74
CA ALA A 455 15.86 12.19 -10.37
C ALA A 455 15.26 11.13 -9.44
N LEU A 456 16.10 10.53 -8.59
CA LEU A 456 15.66 9.69 -7.48
C LEU A 456 15.16 10.56 -6.31
N PRO A 457 14.38 10.00 -5.36
CA PRO A 457 13.80 10.77 -4.27
C PRO A 457 14.86 11.57 -3.48
N THR A 458 14.47 12.74 -3.00
CA THR A 458 15.28 13.60 -2.14
C THR A 458 14.51 13.93 -0.86
N THR A 459 15.06 14.77 0.00
CA THR A 459 14.31 15.29 1.17
C THR A 459 13.12 16.16 0.77
N MET A 460 13.13 16.73 -0.45
CA MET A 460 12.05 17.60 -0.95
C MET A 460 11.09 16.88 -1.89
N GLU A 461 11.56 15.85 -2.61
CA GLU A 461 10.77 15.06 -3.56
C GLU A 461 10.70 13.61 -3.10
N SER A 462 9.51 13.14 -2.74
CA SER A 462 9.30 11.78 -2.20
C SER A 462 9.26 10.67 -3.25
N THR A 463 9.38 11.02 -4.54
CA THR A 463 9.12 10.13 -5.67
C THR A 463 10.23 10.18 -6.71
N VAL A 464 10.33 9.16 -7.56
CA VAL A 464 11.22 9.19 -8.72
C VAL A 464 10.56 10.05 -9.79
N VAL A 465 11.30 10.98 -10.36
CA VAL A 465 10.80 11.87 -11.42
C VAL A 465 11.63 11.64 -12.68
N ALA A 466 10.96 11.32 -13.77
CA ALA A 466 11.55 11.20 -15.10
C ALA A 466 10.94 12.27 -16.01
N CYS A 467 11.74 12.92 -16.83
CA CYS A 467 11.26 14.01 -17.66
C CYS A 467 11.99 14.06 -19.00
N ALA A 468 11.24 14.36 -20.05
CA ALA A 468 11.76 14.70 -21.37
C ALA A 468 11.13 16.00 -21.85
N ASP A 469 11.99 16.91 -22.30
CA ASP A 469 11.61 18.21 -22.84
C ASP A 469 12.09 18.35 -24.28
N VAL A 470 11.29 19.04 -25.09
CA VAL A 470 11.72 19.65 -26.35
C VAL A 470 11.51 21.16 -26.24
N LEU A 471 12.60 21.89 -26.40
CA LEU A 471 12.65 23.34 -26.25
C LEU A 471 12.86 23.97 -27.62
N ILE A 472 11.96 24.85 -28.03
CA ILE A 472 12.27 25.81 -29.09
C ILE A 472 12.96 26.97 -28.40
N GLU A 473 14.29 26.97 -28.45
CA GLU A 473 15.12 27.97 -27.78
C GLU A 473 14.89 29.32 -28.45
N ASN A 474 15.12 29.42 -29.76
CA ASN A 474 14.98 30.65 -30.51
C ASN A 474 14.37 30.36 -31.90
N PRO A 475 13.11 30.78 -32.18
CA PRO A 475 12.47 30.59 -33.47
C PRO A 475 13.27 31.16 -34.65
N ASP A 476 13.92 32.31 -34.48
CA ASP A 476 14.71 32.93 -35.55
C ASP A 476 15.99 32.14 -35.84
N ALA A 477 16.67 31.66 -34.79
CA ALA A 477 17.84 30.79 -34.95
C ALA A 477 17.45 29.45 -35.58
N TRP A 478 16.25 28.95 -35.27
CA TRP A 478 15.73 27.73 -35.87
C TRP A 478 15.37 27.92 -37.34
N ALA A 479 14.69 29.01 -37.71
CA ALA A 479 14.43 29.37 -39.10
C ALA A 479 15.75 29.49 -39.90
N ALA A 480 16.76 30.13 -39.32
CA ALA A 480 18.09 30.23 -39.93
C ALA A 480 18.77 28.86 -40.12
N ALA A 481 18.59 27.92 -39.18
CA ALA A 481 19.12 26.56 -39.29
C ALA A 481 18.41 25.72 -40.36
N LEU A 482 17.11 25.96 -40.58
CA LEU A 482 16.29 25.25 -41.57
C LEU A 482 16.52 25.76 -42.99
N GLY A 483 16.91 27.02 -43.15
CA GLY A 483 17.02 27.71 -44.43
C GLY A 483 15.81 28.60 -44.73
N PRO A 484 15.87 29.41 -45.79
CA PRO A 484 14.87 30.43 -46.08
C PRO A 484 13.50 29.83 -46.42
N GLY A 485 12.43 30.49 -45.98
CA GLY A 485 11.05 30.20 -46.41
C GLY A 485 10.26 29.22 -45.55
N TRP A 486 10.80 28.78 -44.41
CA TRP A 486 10.11 27.87 -43.49
C TRP A 486 9.57 28.58 -42.26
N ASP A 487 8.32 28.24 -41.92
CA ASP A 487 7.69 28.65 -40.66
C ASP A 487 8.17 27.75 -39.50
N THR A 488 8.39 28.37 -38.34
CA THR A 488 8.81 27.70 -37.10
C THR A 488 7.66 27.52 -36.11
N GLN A 489 6.46 28.02 -36.44
CA GLN A 489 5.25 27.65 -35.73
C GLN A 489 5.03 26.14 -35.85
N LEU A 490 4.69 25.49 -34.72
CA LEU A 490 4.42 24.06 -34.68
C LEU A 490 2.95 23.78 -35.02
N GLY A 491 2.73 22.82 -35.92
CA GLY A 491 1.40 22.26 -36.14
C GLY A 491 0.92 21.44 -34.93
N LEU A 492 -0.39 21.20 -34.86
CA LEU A 492 -0.99 20.40 -33.78
C LEU A 492 -0.58 18.92 -33.86
N ASP A 493 -0.33 18.41 -35.07
CA ASP A 493 0.21 17.07 -35.31
C ASP A 493 1.68 16.96 -34.87
N GLU A 494 2.48 18.02 -35.09
CA GLU A 494 3.86 18.12 -34.62
C GLU A 494 3.92 18.19 -33.09
N LEU A 495 3.05 19.00 -32.49
CA LEU A 495 2.90 19.11 -31.04
C LEU A 495 2.59 17.74 -30.42
N GLN A 496 1.61 17.02 -30.98
CA GLN A 496 1.27 15.66 -30.54
C GLN A 496 2.44 14.69 -30.70
N ALA A 497 3.10 14.70 -31.85
CA ALA A 497 4.24 13.81 -32.10
C ALA A 497 5.38 14.05 -31.10
N VAL A 498 5.65 15.31 -30.76
CA VAL A 498 6.68 15.68 -29.78
C VAL A 498 6.27 15.29 -28.36
N LEU A 499 5.05 15.62 -27.93
CA LEU A 499 4.57 15.26 -26.58
C LEU A 499 4.49 13.74 -26.40
N LEU A 500 4.03 13.01 -27.42
CA LEU A 500 4.01 11.54 -27.41
C LEU A 500 5.42 10.96 -27.25
N ALA A 501 6.38 11.47 -28.02
CA ALA A 501 7.76 11.02 -27.99
C ALA A 501 8.47 11.38 -26.68
N ALA A 502 8.18 12.55 -26.13
CA ALA A 502 8.66 12.96 -24.81
C ALA A 502 8.08 12.06 -23.72
N TRP A 503 6.78 11.80 -23.74
CA TRP A 503 6.11 10.91 -22.79
C TRP A 503 6.67 9.49 -22.86
N GLU A 504 6.77 8.91 -24.06
CA GLU A 504 7.36 7.57 -24.28
C GLU A 504 8.79 7.50 -23.74
N THR A 505 9.62 8.51 -24.02
CA THR A 505 10.99 8.55 -23.52
C THR A 505 11.04 8.65 -21.98
N ALA A 506 10.22 9.51 -21.39
CA ALA A 506 10.18 9.69 -19.93
C ALA A 506 9.58 8.49 -19.18
N ALA A 507 8.63 7.79 -19.78
CA ALA A 507 7.92 6.67 -19.15
C ALA A 507 8.60 5.31 -19.35
N GLU A 508 9.35 5.11 -20.45
CA GLU A 508 9.96 3.83 -20.78
C GLU A 508 11.49 3.85 -20.73
N LEU A 509 12.14 4.78 -21.43
CA LEU A 509 13.61 4.77 -21.53
C LEU A 509 14.31 5.23 -20.24
N LEU A 510 13.84 6.31 -19.63
CA LEU A 510 14.51 6.87 -18.45
C LEU A 510 14.42 5.94 -17.22
N PRO A 511 13.28 5.32 -16.90
CA PRO A 511 13.16 4.41 -15.76
C PRO A 511 14.16 3.25 -15.77
N ASP A 512 14.56 2.72 -16.93
CA ASP A 512 15.52 1.61 -17.05
C ASP A 512 16.92 1.91 -16.48
N VAL A 513 17.21 3.19 -16.23
CA VAL A 513 18.48 3.65 -15.65
C VAL A 513 18.63 3.19 -14.19
N VAL A 514 17.52 2.89 -13.49
CA VAL A 514 17.53 2.50 -12.07
C VAL A 514 17.47 0.98 -11.87
N GLY A 515 17.38 0.18 -12.93
CA GLY A 515 17.27 -1.28 -12.83
C GLY A 515 16.22 -1.84 -13.78
N ASP A 516 15.47 -2.83 -13.29
CA ASP A 516 14.26 -3.32 -13.95
C ASP A 516 13.03 -2.68 -13.28
N PRO A 517 12.43 -1.63 -13.87
CA PRO A 517 11.24 -0.97 -13.32
C PRO A 517 10.08 -1.95 -13.11
N ALA A 518 10.07 -3.04 -13.86
CA ALA A 518 9.05 -4.06 -13.77
C ALA A 518 9.14 -4.83 -12.43
N SER A 519 10.29 -4.88 -11.79
CA SER A 519 10.45 -5.52 -10.48
C SER A 519 9.95 -4.67 -9.31
N LEU A 520 9.62 -3.39 -9.54
CA LEU A 520 9.26 -2.42 -8.50
C LEU A 520 7.75 -2.37 -8.26
N THR A 521 7.36 -2.13 -7.01
CA THR A 521 5.97 -1.99 -6.59
C THR A 521 5.59 -0.53 -6.43
N TRP A 522 4.32 -0.21 -6.60
CA TRP A 522 3.79 1.14 -6.43
C TRP A 522 3.57 1.45 -4.95
N ALA A 523 3.85 2.70 -4.56
CA ALA A 523 3.45 3.31 -3.30
C ALA A 523 2.29 4.31 -3.50
N ALA A 524 2.09 4.80 -4.72
CA ALA A 524 0.93 5.62 -5.09
C ALA A 524 0.63 5.44 -6.60
N PRO A 525 -0.45 6.02 -7.13
CA PRO A 525 -0.69 6.01 -8.57
C PRO A 525 0.39 6.80 -9.32
N PRO A 526 1.01 6.23 -10.37
CA PRO A 526 1.91 6.98 -11.22
C PRO A 526 1.15 8.04 -12.04
N THR A 527 1.80 9.15 -12.32
CA THR A 527 1.21 10.26 -13.09
C THR A 527 2.16 10.75 -14.18
N THR A 528 1.60 11.33 -15.24
CA THR A 528 2.32 12.04 -16.29
C THR A 528 1.75 13.44 -16.42
N GLU A 529 2.56 14.47 -16.22
CA GLU A 529 2.21 15.85 -16.51
C GLU A 529 2.71 16.22 -17.91
N LEU A 530 1.78 16.64 -18.77
CA LEU A 530 2.08 17.21 -20.07
C LEU A 530 1.94 18.73 -20.00
N ARG A 531 2.91 19.46 -20.55
CA ARG A 531 2.90 20.93 -20.55
C ARG A 531 3.33 21.50 -21.89
N ILE A 532 2.71 22.61 -22.22
CA ILE A 532 3.03 23.48 -23.35
C ILE A 532 3.18 24.89 -22.77
N THR A 533 4.40 25.42 -22.72
CA THR A 533 4.68 26.71 -22.08
C THR A 533 5.49 27.64 -22.97
N SER A 534 5.02 28.87 -23.08
CA SER A 534 5.79 30.02 -23.57
C SER A 534 6.56 30.62 -22.40
N GLU A 535 7.88 30.68 -22.48
CA GLU A 535 8.75 31.03 -21.34
C GLU A 535 9.64 32.25 -21.56
N ARG A 536 9.78 32.72 -22.81
CA ARG A 536 10.55 33.91 -23.15
C ARG A 536 9.63 35.14 -23.23
N PRO A 537 9.80 36.14 -22.35
CA PRO A 537 9.06 37.39 -22.46
C PRO A 537 9.44 38.15 -23.74
N ALA A 538 8.47 38.83 -24.34
CA ALA A 538 8.73 39.85 -25.35
C ALA A 538 9.42 41.09 -24.72
N ASP A 539 9.84 42.05 -25.55
CA ASP A 539 10.54 43.27 -25.10
C ASP A 539 9.76 44.08 -24.05
N ASN A 540 8.43 43.94 -24.03
CA ASN A 540 7.54 44.57 -23.06
C ASN A 540 7.44 43.80 -21.72
N GLY A 541 8.18 42.70 -21.56
CA GLY A 541 8.16 41.84 -20.37
C GLY A 541 6.97 40.88 -20.28
N VAL A 542 6.07 40.86 -21.27
CA VAL A 542 4.89 39.98 -21.30
C VAL A 542 5.22 38.69 -22.04
N LEU A 543 4.76 37.55 -21.51
CA LEU A 543 4.89 36.26 -22.20
C LEU A 543 3.99 36.22 -23.44
N PRO A 544 4.49 35.79 -24.60
CA PRO A 544 3.67 35.66 -25.79
C PRO A 544 2.66 34.53 -25.60
N ALA A 545 1.52 34.70 -26.26
CA ALA A 545 0.47 33.70 -26.32
C ALA A 545 0.94 32.43 -27.04
N LEU A 546 0.41 31.27 -26.67
CA LEU A 546 0.84 30.01 -27.29
C LEU A 546 0.50 29.92 -28.78
N ASP A 547 -0.56 30.59 -29.21
CA ASP A 547 -0.98 30.64 -30.61
C ASP A 547 0.07 31.29 -31.53
N THR A 548 1.02 32.07 -30.99
CA THR A 548 2.12 32.63 -31.78
C THR A 548 3.22 31.60 -32.08
N LEU A 549 3.28 30.49 -31.33
CA LEU A 549 4.32 29.45 -31.47
C LEU A 549 3.73 28.10 -31.86
N VAL A 550 2.42 27.90 -31.68
CA VAL A 550 1.68 26.68 -31.99
C VAL A 550 0.41 27.04 -32.75
N GLY A 551 0.16 26.34 -33.87
CA GLY A 551 -1.08 26.48 -34.64
C GLY A 551 -2.27 25.85 -33.90
N LEU A 552 -2.91 26.61 -33.00
CA LEU A 552 -4.06 26.14 -32.20
C LEU A 552 -5.42 26.29 -32.91
N GLY A 553 -5.44 26.85 -34.12
CA GLY A 553 -6.67 27.04 -34.91
C GLY A 553 -7.56 25.80 -35.07
N PRO A 554 -7.02 24.57 -35.25
CA PRO A 554 -7.85 23.37 -35.31
C PRO A 554 -8.66 23.07 -34.05
N LEU A 555 -8.29 23.63 -32.89
CA LEU A 555 -9.06 23.47 -31.64
C LEU A 555 -10.34 24.33 -31.59
N GLY A 556 -10.57 25.17 -32.61
CA GLY A 556 -11.72 26.07 -32.68
C GLY A 556 -11.46 27.43 -32.01
N PRO A 557 -12.52 28.24 -31.81
CA PRO A 557 -12.43 29.53 -31.13
C PRO A 557 -12.03 29.36 -29.66
N ASN A 558 -11.40 30.38 -29.09
CA ASN A 558 -11.03 30.41 -27.67
C ASN A 558 -11.86 31.47 -26.93
N ASP A 559 -12.76 31.01 -26.08
CA ASP A 559 -13.68 31.86 -25.32
C ASP A 559 -13.00 32.56 -24.12
N ASN A 560 -11.86 32.04 -23.66
CA ASN A 560 -11.15 32.53 -22.48
C ASN A 560 -9.93 33.40 -22.82
N GLY A 561 -9.72 33.68 -24.11
CA GLY A 561 -8.59 34.45 -24.61
C GLY A 561 -7.25 33.68 -24.61
N PRO A 562 -6.24 34.26 -25.26
CA PRO A 562 -4.94 33.62 -25.44
C PRO A 562 -4.21 33.41 -24.11
N ARG A 563 -3.54 32.26 -23.96
CA ARG A 563 -2.74 31.93 -22.77
C ARG A 563 -1.31 31.53 -23.14
N PRO A 564 -0.33 31.80 -22.27
CA PRO A 564 1.07 31.39 -22.48
C PRO A 564 1.34 29.95 -22.01
N LYS A 565 0.36 29.26 -21.41
CA LYS A 565 0.55 27.94 -20.82
C LYS A 565 -0.71 27.08 -20.94
N LEU A 566 -0.50 25.80 -21.29
CA LEU A 566 -1.46 24.70 -21.14
C LEU A 566 -0.77 23.56 -20.38
N ALA A 567 -1.51 22.90 -19.49
CA ALA A 567 -1.00 21.75 -18.75
C ALA A 567 -2.12 20.78 -18.35
N VAL A 568 -1.80 19.49 -18.32
CA VAL A 568 -2.70 18.43 -17.86
C VAL A 568 -1.89 17.33 -17.18
N THR A 569 -2.44 16.79 -16.10
CA THR A 569 -1.90 15.63 -15.40
C THR A 569 -2.76 14.41 -15.72
N ILE A 570 -2.12 13.35 -16.21
CA ILE A 570 -2.70 12.07 -16.56
C ILE A 570 -2.29 11.07 -15.48
N THR A 571 -3.25 10.44 -14.79
CA THR A 571 -2.94 9.22 -14.01
C THR A 571 -3.20 8.03 -14.91
N ALA A 572 -2.15 7.30 -15.28
CA ALA A 572 -2.21 6.13 -16.17
C ALA A 572 -0.99 5.24 -15.93
N ALA A 573 -1.03 3.99 -16.41
CA ALA A 573 0.14 3.11 -16.37
C ALA A 573 1.31 3.74 -17.17
N PRO A 574 2.55 3.82 -16.66
CA PRO A 574 3.65 4.43 -17.41
C PRO A 574 4.01 3.65 -18.69
N ALA A 575 4.08 2.31 -18.54
CA ALA A 575 4.31 1.39 -19.65
C ALA A 575 2.97 0.96 -20.25
N MET A 576 2.77 1.31 -21.51
CA MET A 576 1.58 1.00 -22.30
C MET A 576 1.97 0.93 -23.78
N GLU A 577 1.11 0.33 -24.61
CA GLU A 577 1.37 0.32 -26.05
C GLU A 577 1.32 1.74 -26.63
N ARG A 578 2.10 1.99 -27.68
CA ARG A 578 2.17 3.33 -28.31
C ARG A 578 0.81 3.83 -28.79
N ALA A 579 -0.05 2.94 -29.31
CA ALA A 579 -1.39 3.29 -29.76
C ALA A 579 -2.29 3.73 -28.59
N GLU A 580 -2.22 3.03 -27.45
CA GLU A 580 -2.91 3.40 -26.22
C GLU A 580 -2.43 4.76 -25.71
N ARG A 581 -1.10 4.98 -25.68
CA ARG A 581 -0.51 6.27 -25.29
C ARG A 581 -0.95 7.41 -26.19
N GLN A 582 -0.99 7.17 -27.50
CA GLN A 582 -1.45 8.17 -28.47
C GLN A 582 -2.92 8.51 -28.26
N HIS A 583 -3.76 7.52 -27.99
CA HIS A 583 -5.18 7.75 -27.69
C HIS A 583 -5.34 8.59 -26.41
N LEU A 584 -4.68 8.21 -25.32
CA LEU A 584 -4.73 8.97 -24.05
C LEU A 584 -4.16 10.38 -24.18
N LEU A 585 -3.11 10.57 -24.98
CA LEU A 585 -2.58 11.90 -25.28
C LEU A 585 -3.64 12.79 -25.92
N ARG A 586 -4.38 12.29 -26.91
CA ARG A 586 -5.42 13.06 -27.60
C ARG A 586 -6.55 13.43 -26.65
N GLU A 587 -7.02 12.49 -25.85
CA GLU A 587 -8.05 12.76 -24.83
C GLU A 587 -7.57 13.80 -23.82
N ALA A 588 -6.31 13.69 -23.37
CA ALA A 588 -5.71 14.66 -22.46
C ALA A 588 -5.59 16.06 -23.09
N LEU A 589 -5.24 16.15 -24.38
CA LEU A 589 -5.17 17.42 -25.10
C LEU A 589 -6.56 18.05 -25.27
N VAL A 590 -7.61 17.27 -25.56
CA VAL A 590 -9.00 17.78 -25.60
C VAL A 590 -9.43 18.26 -24.23
N HIS A 591 -9.20 17.46 -23.18
CA HIS A 591 -9.52 17.85 -21.80
C HIS A 591 -8.83 19.16 -21.41
N MET A 592 -7.55 19.30 -21.77
CA MET A 592 -6.78 20.52 -21.59
C MET A 592 -7.29 21.68 -22.46
N ALA A 593 -7.70 21.44 -23.71
CA ALA A 593 -8.23 22.47 -24.59
C ALA A 593 -9.56 23.04 -24.05
N HIS A 594 -10.49 22.16 -23.65
CA HIS A 594 -11.78 22.52 -23.05
C HIS A 594 -11.61 23.37 -21.81
N ALA A 595 -10.75 22.93 -20.88
CA ALA A 595 -10.45 23.65 -19.64
C ALA A 595 -9.88 25.06 -19.87
N PHE A 596 -9.33 25.32 -21.06
CA PHE A 596 -8.66 26.55 -21.42
C PHE A 596 -9.42 27.38 -22.47
N GLY A 597 -10.69 27.06 -22.74
CA GLY A 597 -11.61 27.89 -23.52
C GLY A 597 -11.83 27.45 -24.97
N TYR A 598 -11.21 26.36 -25.41
CA TYR A 598 -11.46 25.76 -26.72
C TYR A 598 -12.56 24.71 -26.61
N VAL A 599 -13.81 25.14 -26.40
CA VAL A 599 -14.94 24.24 -26.08
C VAL A 599 -15.33 23.30 -27.22
N ASP A 600 -14.97 23.64 -28.45
CA ASP A 600 -15.27 22.87 -29.66
C ASP A 600 -14.16 21.86 -30.02
N ALA A 601 -13.13 21.72 -29.18
CA ALA A 601 -12.07 20.75 -29.44
C ALA A 601 -12.58 19.30 -29.35
N GLU A 602 -12.28 18.48 -30.36
CA GLU A 602 -12.67 17.08 -30.43
C GLU A 602 -11.47 16.19 -30.73
N THR A 603 -11.52 14.92 -30.31
CA THR A 603 -10.44 13.95 -30.55
C THR A 603 -10.23 13.64 -32.02
N ASP A 604 -11.28 13.75 -32.83
CA ASP A 604 -11.23 13.44 -34.27
C ASP A 604 -10.47 14.51 -35.06
N VAL A 605 -10.29 15.69 -34.45
CA VAL A 605 -9.51 16.81 -35.00
C VAL A 605 -8.02 16.71 -34.64
N LEU A 606 -7.64 15.75 -33.78
CA LEU A 606 -6.28 15.52 -33.27
C LEU A 606 -5.58 14.28 -33.86
#